data_AF-A0A9D8B5M1-F1
#
_entry.id   AF-A0A9D8B5M1-F1
#
_cell.length_a   1.000
_cell.length_b   1.000
_cell.length_c   1.000
_cell.angle_alpha   90.00
_cell.angle_beta   90.00
_cell.angle_gamma   90.00
#
_symmetry.space_group_name_H-M   'P 1'
#
loop_
_entity.id
_entity.type
_entity.pdbx_description
1 polymer ?
#
loop_
_entity_poly.entity_id
_entity_poly.type
_entity_poly.pdbx_seq_one_letter_code
_entity_poly.pdbx_strand_id
1 'polypeptide(L)'
;MSPTLQFLLTIFVGLVVVVAPFVLIFGVLYPLKRRFEPQAEIARTRFKMPFNAHPIAVTAISLVVVAAIGIIGYALVTNQFVDLMILFRDVVVLAYMFLLRFVAPFVVLYFAGTWLERKLNPSATRARRPIAERVPMLKRLPALTPRGTLVALFLTILWLSAIGIAIARFFFGLSYVTNLSDEFPWGLWIGFDVVSGVALAAGGFVVAGTVHVFNLKRYHPIVRPAILTALLGYLLVIVGLLFDLGRWYNIWHPIFMWNIHSPMLEVAWCVMLYSVVLMLEFSPVVLEKFKIEWALKIMRAITIPLVILGMCLSTLHQSSLGSLFLIAPEKINPLWYSAWMPVFFFLSAIGVGLGMTILESNLSSRALGRALEDDLLAGLGRAASVVLALYLLARFVELIARGALGYAFQPGFHATIFWIEVLVGFAAPMALMAFRRVRAKPGLVFLSGGLIVFGVVFNRLNTSLLGWWQYAQGGAVYIPSLNEVVITVTLVSLGVVVFGLAAKFLPLFPEEKHAHA
;
A
#
# COMPACT_ATOMS: atom_id res chain seq x y z
N MET A 1 -32.98 17.47 -9.79
CA MET A 1 -32.65 17.60 -8.35
C MET A 1 -32.16 19.03 -8.12
N SER A 2 -32.66 19.78 -7.13
CA SER A 2 -32.22 21.18 -6.96
C SER A 2 -30.74 21.25 -6.54
N PRO A 3 -30.00 22.33 -6.87
CA PRO A 3 -28.58 22.47 -6.50
C PRO A 3 -28.35 22.36 -4.98
N THR A 4 -29.30 22.86 -4.19
CA THR A 4 -29.33 22.73 -2.73
C THR A 4 -29.53 21.30 -2.27
N LEU A 5 -30.40 20.53 -2.95
CA LEU A 5 -30.62 19.12 -2.62
C LEU A 5 -29.42 18.27 -3.04
N GLN A 6 -28.74 18.59 -4.15
CA GLN A 6 -27.45 17.98 -4.53
C GLN A 6 -26.36 18.28 -3.52
N PHE A 7 -26.20 19.54 -3.09
CA PHE A 7 -25.25 19.93 -2.06
C PHE A 7 -25.50 19.20 -0.73
N LEU A 8 -26.77 19.12 -0.29
CA LEU A 8 -27.15 18.41 0.92
C LEU A 8 -26.96 16.89 0.79
N LEU A 9 -27.29 16.29 -0.36
CA LEU A 9 -27.05 14.86 -0.60
C LEU A 9 -25.56 14.55 -0.63
N THR A 10 -24.74 15.44 -1.18
CA THR A 10 -23.29 15.24 -1.26
C THR A 10 -22.60 15.48 0.09
N ILE A 11 -23.07 16.43 0.89
CA ILE A 11 -22.65 16.55 2.31
C ILE A 11 -23.07 15.32 3.09
N PHE A 12 -24.31 14.84 2.89
CA PHE A 12 -24.83 13.65 3.56
C PHE A 12 -24.02 12.40 3.16
N VAL A 13 -23.71 12.22 1.87
CA VAL A 13 -22.87 11.13 1.38
C VAL A 13 -21.43 11.28 1.86
N GLY A 14 -20.84 12.49 1.85
CA GLY A 14 -19.49 12.74 2.39
C GLY A 14 -19.38 12.45 3.89
N LEU A 15 -20.35 12.90 4.69
CA LEU A 15 -20.42 12.58 6.12
C LEU A 15 -20.71 11.08 6.36
N VAL A 16 -21.62 10.48 5.61
CA VAL A 16 -22.03 9.08 5.84
C VAL A 16 -21.02 8.07 5.29
N VAL A 17 -20.29 8.39 4.22
CA VAL A 17 -19.31 7.48 3.60
C VAL A 17 -17.92 7.65 4.20
N VAL A 18 -17.53 8.85 4.62
CA VAL A 18 -16.19 9.11 5.15
C VAL A 18 -16.19 9.24 6.67
N VAL A 19 -17.20 9.87 7.26
CA VAL A 19 -17.27 10.06 8.73
C VAL A 19 -17.98 8.90 9.41
N ALA A 20 -19.05 8.31 8.84
CA ALA A 20 -19.78 7.25 9.54
C ALA A 20 -18.99 5.94 9.72
N PRO A 21 -18.16 5.43 8.79
CA PRO A 21 -17.30 4.27 9.07
C PRO A 21 -16.32 4.55 10.19
N PHE A 22 -15.74 5.76 10.23
CA PHE A 22 -14.83 6.16 11.30
C PHE A 22 -15.59 6.35 12.62
N VAL A 23 -16.74 7.02 12.66
CA VAL A 23 -17.54 7.21 13.88
C VAL A 23 -18.15 5.89 14.37
N LEU A 24 -18.52 4.94 13.50
CA LEU A 24 -18.99 3.61 13.90
C LEU A 24 -17.84 2.70 14.35
N ILE A 25 -16.73 2.63 13.61
CA ILE A 25 -15.56 1.84 14.00
C ILE A 25 -14.96 2.38 15.31
N PHE A 26 -14.82 3.70 15.43
CA PHE A 26 -14.17 4.34 16.58
C PHE A 26 -15.12 4.65 17.74
N GLY A 27 -16.41 4.88 17.49
CA GLY A 27 -17.47 4.97 18.50
C GLY A 27 -17.75 3.63 19.19
N VAL A 28 -17.42 2.50 18.55
CA VAL A 28 -17.39 1.18 19.18
C VAL A 28 -16.06 0.94 19.93
N LEU A 29 -14.93 1.49 19.46
CA LEU A 29 -13.61 1.37 20.12
C LEU A 29 -13.45 2.26 21.37
N TYR A 30 -14.14 3.41 21.44
CA TYR A 30 -14.09 4.32 22.58
C TYR A 30 -14.66 3.73 23.90
N PRO A 31 -15.84 3.08 23.93
CA PRO A 31 -16.30 2.37 25.12
C PRO A 31 -15.48 1.10 25.42
N LEU A 32 -14.79 0.53 24.42
CA LEU A 32 -13.81 -0.55 24.64
C LEU A 32 -12.58 -0.04 25.41
N LYS A 33 -12.09 1.19 25.14
CA LYS A 33 -11.00 1.80 25.92
C LYS A 33 -11.32 1.88 27.42
N ARG A 34 -12.55 2.31 27.78
CA ARG A 34 -12.99 2.39 29.19
C ARG A 34 -13.17 1.04 29.88
N ARG A 35 -13.43 -0.04 29.14
CA ARG A 35 -13.68 -1.37 29.71
C ARG A 35 -12.41 -2.19 29.96
N PHE A 36 -11.28 -1.79 29.36
CA PHE A 36 -10.01 -2.54 29.39
C PHE A 36 -8.85 -1.80 30.12
N GLU A 37 -9.08 -0.60 30.66
CA GLU A 37 -8.12 0.11 31.53
C GLU A 37 -8.38 -0.01 33.07
N PRO A 38 -8.56 -1.21 33.67
CA PRO A 38 -8.31 -1.34 35.13
C PRO A 38 -6.83 -1.58 35.49
N GLN A 39 -5.92 -1.77 34.53
CA GLN A 39 -4.54 -2.23 34.81
C GLN A 39 -3.42 -1.26 34.40
N ALA A 40 -3.76 -0.04 33.97
CA ALA A 40 -2.79 0.95 33.49
C ALA A 40 -2.06 1.74 34.62
N GLU A 41 -2.05 1.24 35.85
CA GLU A 41 -1.32 1.88 36.97
C GLU A 41 0.16 1.47 37.04
N ILE A 42 0.56 0.35 36.44
CA ILE A 42 1.93 -0.18 36.56
C ILE A 42 2.89 0.41 35.52
N ALA A 43 2.40 1.05 34.44
CA ALA A 43 3.24 1.56 33.35
C ALA A 43 3.68 3.04 33.50
N ARG A 44 3.26 3.75 34.57
CA ARG A 44 3.52 5.20 34.71
C ARG A 44 4.96 5.59 35.08
N THR A 45 5.82 4.66 35.49
CA THR A 45 7.11 5.03 36.10
C THR A 45 8.31 5.08 35.15
N ARG A 46 8.18 4.75 33.86
CA ARG A 46 9.35 4.78 32.94
C ARG A 46 9.01 5.22 31.51
N PHE A 47 8.58 6.47 31.32
CA PHE A 47 8.92 7.32 30.16
C PHE A 47 8.17 8.66 30.28
N LYS A 48 8.91 9.78 30.43
CA LYS A 48 8.35 11.13 30.23
C LYS A 48 8.44 11.45 28.73
N MET A 49 7.32 11.40 28.01
CA MET A 49 7.22 12.08 26.71
C MET A 49 7.04 13.59 26.94
N PRO A 50 7.62 14.46 26.10
CA PRO A 50 7.21 15.86 26.05
C PRO A 50 5.81 15.88 25.44
N PHE A 51 4.89 16.63 26.04
CA PHE A 51 3.46 16.73 25.69
C PHE A 51 2.56 15.60 26.20
N ASN A 52 2.05 15.81 27.40
CA ASN A 52 0.73 15.32 27.80
C ASN A 52 -0.32 15.97 26.88
N ALA A 53 -0.65 15.36 25.75
CA ALA A 53 -1.72 15.86 24.89
C ALA A 53 -3.06 15.78 25.63
N HIS A 54 -3.53 16.95 26.08
CA HIS A 54 -4.81 17.16 26.74
C HIS A 54 -5.95 16.67 25.83
N PRO A 55 -7.08 16.16 26.37
CA PRO A 55 -8.24 15.73 25.58
C PRO A 55 -8.65 16.76 24.51
N ILE A 56 -8.52 18.06 24.84
CA ILE A 56 -8.79 19.20 23.95
C ILE A 56 -7.90 19.18 22.69
N ALA A 57 -6.62 18.81 22.80
CA ALA A 57 -5.71 18.70 21.66
C ALA A 57 -6.08 17.51 20.77
N VAL A 58 -6.56 16.40 21.34
CA VAL A 58 -7.04 15.25 20.58
C VAL A 58 -8.35 15.60 19.86
N THR A 59 -9.26 16.32 20.50
CA THR A 59 -10.49 16.81 19.86
C THR A 59 -10.19 17.84 18.78
N ALA A 60 -9.24 18.74 19.00
CA ALA A 60 -8.80 19.74 18.02
C ALA A 60 -8.11 19.09 16.81
N ILE A 61 -7.21 18.12 17.02
CA ILE A 61 -6.58 17.36 15.92
C ILE A 61 -7.64 16.55 15.17
N SER A 62 -8.59 15.93 15.87
CA SER A 62 -9.69 15.18 15.24
C SER A 62 -10.61 16.10 14.43
N LEU A 63 -10.92 17.30 14.93
CA LEU A 63 -11.68 18.33 14.22
C LEU A 63 -10.93 18.87 13.00
N VAL A 64 -9.61 19.07 13.11
CA VAL A 64 -8.75 19.49 11.99
C VAL A 64 -8.66 18.39 10.94
N VAL A 65 -8.54 17.12 11.33
CA VAL A 65 -8.51 15.97 10.40
C VAL A 65 -9.87 15.80 9.74
N VAL A 66 -10.98 15.89 10.48
CA VAL A 66 -12.34 15.83 9.91
C VAL A 66 -12.61 17.04 9.01
N ALA A 67 -12.15 18.23 9.37
CA ALA A 67 -12.25 19.42 8.52
C ALA A 67 -11.37 19.30 7.27
N ALA A 68 -10.15 18.80 7.37
CA ALA A 68 -9.27 18.56 6.23
C ALA A 68 -9.87 17.52 5.27
N ILE A 69 -10.40 16.41 5.81
CA ILE A 69 -11.10 15.38 5.04
C ILE A 69 -12.39 15.95 4.41
N GLY A 70 -13.13 16.80 5.12
CA GLY A 70 -14.31 17.48 4.62
C GLY A 70 -14.02 18.52 3.53
N ILE A 71 -12.91 19.26 3.66
CA ILE A 71 -12.42 20.22 2.66
C ILE A 71 -11.92 19.47 1.42
N ILE A 72 -11.22 18.34 1.59
CA ILE A 72 -10.79 17.47 0.49
C ILE A 72 -12.01 16.84 -0.20
N GLY A 73 -12.98 16.34 0.56
CA GLY A 73 -14.25 15.83 0.04
C GLY A 73 -15.06 16.89 -0.70
N TYR A 74 -15.10 18.13 -0.19
CA TYR A 74 -15.74 19.26 -0.85
C TYR A 74 -15.01 19.67 -2.14
N ALA A 75 -13.67 19.69 -2.14
CA ALA A 75 -12.85 19.99 -3.31
C ALA A 75 -12.99 18.92 -4.42
N LEU A 76 -13.13 17.64 -4.04
CA LEU A 76 -13.41 16.52 -4.95
C LEU A 76 -14.78 16.63 -5.61
N VAL A 77 -15.77 17.19 -4.90
CA VAL A 77 -17.15 17.34 -5.38
C VAL A 77 -17.34 18.61 -6.21
N THR A 78 -16.60 19.68 -5.92
CA THR A 78 -16.80 21.00 -6.52
C THR A 78 -15.82 21.36 -7.63
N ASN A 79 -14.96 20.42 -8.05
CA ASN A 79 -13.96 20.64 -9.10
C ASN A 79 -12.94 21.78 -8.77
N GLN A 80 -12.84 22.19 -7.50
CA GLN A 80 -11.88 23.17 -6.96
C GLN A 80 -10.55 22.52 -6.52
N PHE A 81 -10.36 21.24 -6.87
CA PHE A 81 -9.19 20.42 -6.57
C PHE A 81 -7.87 20.99 -7.13
N VAL A 82 -7.95 21.72 -8.24
CA VAL A 82 -6.79 22.29 -8.94
C VAL A 82 -6.06 23.32 -8.07
N ASP A 83 -6.77 24.18 -7.34
CA ASP A 83 -6.14 25.22 -6.52
C ASP A 83 -5.42 24.64 -5.29
N LEU A 84 -5.98 23.57 -4.70
CA LEU A 84 -5.34 22.82 -3.61
C LEU A 84 -4.10 22.06 -4.10
N MET A 85 -4.16 21.47 -5.30
CA MET A 85 -3.04 20.79 -5.94
C MET A 85 -1.93 21.75 -6.37
N ILE A 86 -2.25 22.98 -6.80
CA ILE A 86 -1.27 24.00 -7.16
C ILE A 86 -0.48 24.44 -5.92
N LEU A 87 -1.17 24.72 -4.81
CA LEU A 87 -0.51 25.05 -3.53
C LEU A 87 0.38 23.89 -3.05
N PHE A 88 -0.09 22.66 -3.21
CA PHE A 88 0.65 21.46 -2.80
C PHE A 88 1.84 21.15 -3.72
N ARG A 89 1.70 21.34 -5.04
CA ARG A 89 2.78 21.28 -6.03
C ARG A 89 3.91 22.19 -5.60
N ASP A 90 3.59 23.44 -5.27
CA ASP A 90 4.63 24.43 -4.99
C ASP A 90 5.43 24.03 -3.74
N VAL A 91 4.76 23.53 -2.70
CA VAL A 91 5.42 23.00 -1.48
C VAL A 91 6.28 21.76 -1.78
N VAL A 92 5.81 20.85 -2.63
CA VAL A 92 6.52 19.60 -2.93
C VAL A 92 7.66 19.80 -3.92
N VAL A 93 7.52 20.66 -4.92
CA VAL A 93 8.60 21.06 -5.82
C VAL A 93 9.72 21.71 -5.00
N LEU A 94 9.39 22.56 -4.03
CA LEU A 94 10.34 23.09 -3.07
C LEU A 94 11.05 21.98 -2.26
N ALA A 95 10.32 21.00 -1.74
CA ALA A 95 10.89 19.86 -1.01
C ALA A 95 11.75 18.93 -1.88
N TYR A 96 11.34 18.66 -3.12
CA TYR A 96 12.06 17.84 -4.09
C TYR A 96 13.33 18.55 -4.59
N MET A 97 13.25 19.84 -4.91
CA MET A 97 14.41 20.67 -5.23
C MET A 97 15.38 20.74 -4.05
N PHE A 98 14.89 20.75 -2.81
CA PHE A 98 15.71 20.66 -1.61
C PHE A 98 16.43 19.29 -1.51
N LEU A 99 15.70 18.18 -1.66
CA LEU A 99 16.31 16.83 -1.62
C LEU A 99 17.36 16.61 -2.73
N LEU A 100 17.07 17.02 -3.96
CA LEU A 100 18.04 16.92 -5.07
C LEU A 100 19.24 17.85 -4.91
N ARG A 101 19.05 19.06 -4.37
CA ARG A 101 20.16 20.02 -4.18
C ARG A 101 21.00 19.75 -2.94
N PHE A 102 20.49 19.03 -1.94
CA PHE A 102 21.19 18.83 -0.68
C PHE A 102 21.52 17.37 -0.36
N VAL A 103 20.83 16.37 -0.90
CA VAL A 103 21.15 14.95 -0.63
C VAL A 103 21.97 14.34 -1.76
N ALA A 104 21.59 14.58 -3.01
CA ALA A 104 22.29 14.04 -4.17
C ALA A 104 23.77 14.47 -4.25
N PRO A 105 24.17 15.74 -3.98
CA PRO A 105 25.58 16.12 -4.03
C PRO A 105 26.40 15.44 -2.94
N PHE A 106 25.83 15.17 -1.76
CA PHE A 106 26.54 14.48 -0.68
C PHE A 106 26.75 12.99 -0.99
N VAL A 107 25.75 12.34 -1.61
CA VAL A 107 25.89 10.96 -2.10
C VAL A 107 26.94 10.90 -3.21
N VAL A 108 26.89 11.84 -4.16
CA VAL A 108 27.88 11.93 -5.25
C VAL A 108 29.28 12.25 -4.70
N LEU A 109 29.43 13.18 -3.77
CA LEU A 109 30.70 13.52 -3.12
C LEU A 109 31.26 12.36 -2.31
N TYR A 110 30.40 11.55 -1.67
CA TYR A 110 30.82 10.35 -0.95
C TYR A 110 31.36 9.27 -1.91
N PHE A 111 30.65 8.99 -3.01
CA PHE A 111 31.10 8.02 -4.01
C PHE A 111 32.30 8.53 -4.83
N ALA A 112 32.34 9.81 -5.17
CA ALA A 112 33.46 10.44 -5.85
C ALA A 112 34.68 10.51 -4.94
N GLY A 113 34.50 10.84 -3.65
CA GLY A 113 35.57 10.84 -2.64
C GLY A 113 36.16 9.45 -2.45
N THR A 114 35.32 8.43 -2.30
CA THR A 114 35.78 7.02 -2.20
C THR A 114 36.40 6.50 -3.50
N TRP A 115 36.01 7.01 -4.66
CA TRP A 115 36.66 6.69 -5.94
C TRP A 115 38.00 7.42 -6.12
N LEU A 116 38.09 8.68 -5.73
CA LEU A 116 39.30 9.51 -5.81
C LEU A 116 40.37 9.00 -4.82
N GLU A 117 39.97 8.61 -3.62
CA GLU A 117 40.81 7.96 -2.61
C GLU A 117 41.41 6.64 -3.16
N ARG A 118 40.65 5.87 -3.94
CA ARG A 118 41.14 4.65 -4.62
C ARG A 118 42.15 4.93 -5.72
N LYS A 119 42.09 6.10 -6.37
CA LYS A 119 43.00 6.47 -7.46
C LYS A 119 44.28 7.15 -6.96
N LEU A 120 44.17 7.98 -5.92
CA LEU A 120 45.28 8.80 -5.39
C LEU A 120 46.20 8.04 -4.44
N ASN A 121 45.76 6.89 -3.88
CA ASN A 121 46.58 6.10 -2.96
C ASN A 121 46.74 4.62 -3.41
N PRO A 122 47.51 4.33 -4.48
CA PRO A 122 47.70 2.98 -5.01
C PRO A 122 48.51 2.05 -4.09
N SER A 123 49.22 2.61 -3.10
CA SER A 123 49.98 1.86 -2.10
C SER A 123 49.09 1.34 -0.96
N ALA A 124 47.93 1.96 -0.71
CA ALA A 124 46.90 1.43 0.20
C ALA A 124 46.15 0.20 -0.37
N THR A 125 46.36 -0.11 -1.66
CA THR A 125 45.70 -1.22 -2.37
C THR A 125 46.56 -2.48 -2.50
N ARG A 126 47.87 -2.44 -2.20
CA ARG A 126 48.79 -3.59 -2.36
C ARG A 126 48.85 -4.57 -1.18
N ALA A 127 48.23 -4.27 -0.05
CA ALA A 127 48.16 -5.16 1.10
C ALA A 127 46.72 -5.56 1.41
N ARG A 128 46.04 -6.30 0.52
CA ARG A 128 44.69 -6.77 0.86
C ARG A 128 44.39 -8.16 0.31
N ARG A 129 44.31 -9.08 1.27
CA ARG A 129 43.68 -10.40 1.30
C ARG A 129 42.45 -10.57 0.37
N PRO A 130 42.13 -11.83 -0.06
CA PRO A 130 41.06 -12.15 -1.00
C PRO A 130 39.69 -11.57 -0.61
N ILE A 131 38.82 -11.34 -1.60
CA ILE A 131 37.53 -10.62 -1.47
C ILE A 131 36.63 -11.17 -0.33
N ALA A 132 36.68 -12.48 -0.09
CA ALA A 132 35.97 -13.15 1.02
C ALA A 132 36.39 -12.65 2.42
N GLU A 133 37.57 -12.05 2.56
CA GLU A 133 38.07 -11.50 3.82
C GLU A 133 37.83 -9.99 3.97
N ARG A 134 37.48 -9.29 2.88
CA ARG A 134 37.17 -7.84 2.90
C ARG A 134 35.71 -7.54 3.22
N VAL A 135 34.82 -8.51 3.01
CA VAL A 135 33.38 -8.36 3.26
C VAL A 135 32.98 -9.31 4.39
N PRO A 136 33.04 -8.89 5.67
CA PRO A 136 32.61 -9.72 6.79
C PRO A 136 31.12 -10.13 6.71
N MET A 137 30.33 -9.50 5.83
CA MET A 137 28.98 -9.94 5.46
C MET A 137 28.95 -11.27 4.67
N LEU A 138 29.95 -11.56 3.84
CA LEU A 138 30.01 -12.79 3.02
C LEU A 138 30.43 -14.01 3.86
N LYS A 139 31.32 -13.87 4.85
CA LYS A 139 31.61 -14.91 5.86
C LYS A 139 30.43 -15.18 6.81
N ARG A 140 29.47 -14.24 6.92
CA ARG A 140 28.25 -14.34 7.73
C ARG A 140 27.02 -14.80 6.94
N LEU A 141 27.17 -15.14 5.66
CA LEU A 141 26.09 -15.83 4.95
C LEU A 141 26.08 -17.26 5.46
N PRO A 142 25.01 -17.70 6.15
CA PRO A 142 24.90 -19.10 6.53
C PRO A 142 25.02 -19.93 5.25
N ALA A 143 25.73 -21.06 5.31
CA ALA A 143 25.73 -22.02 4.23
C ALA A 143 24.27 -22.30 3.87
N LEU A 144 23.87 -21.94 2.64
CA LEU A 144 22.50 -22.13 2.20
C LEU A 144 22.20 -23.62 2.30
N THR A 145 21.08 -23.95 2.95
CA THR A 145 20.59 -25.34 2.93
C THR A 145 20.38 -25.76 1.47
N PRO A 146 20.43 -27.05 1.11
CA PRO A 146 20.18 -27.50 -0.26
C PRO A 146 18.88 -26.93 -0.85
N ARG A 147 17.84 -26.77 -0.02
CA ARG A 147 16.58 -26.09 -0.39
C ARG A 147 16.78 -24.59 -0.65
N GLY A 148 17.54 -23.89 0.19
CA GLY A 148 17.89 -22.48 -0.01
C GLY A 148 18.69 -22.23 -1.28
N THR A 149 19.61 -23.13 -1.63
CA THR A 149 20.38 -23.05 -2.88
C THR A 149 19.50 -23.21 -4.11
N LEU A 150 18.53 -24.14 -4.08
CA LEU A 150 17.55 -24.32 -5.16
C LEU A 150 16.66 -23.09 -5.33
N VAL A 151 16.18 -22.50 -4.24
CA VAL A 151 15.40 -21.25 -4.28
C VAL A 151 16.24 -20.10 -4.85
N ALA A 152 17.49 -19.95 -4.41
CA ALA A 152 18.38 -18.91 -4.92
C ALA A 152 18.67 -19.09 -6.42
N LEU A 153 18.90 -20.33 -6.87
CA LEU A 153 19.10 -20.65 -8.28
C LEU A 153 17.86 -20.32 -9.11
N PHE A 154 16.68 -20.75 -8.65
CA PHE A 154 15.40 -20.45 -9.30
C PHE A 154 15.18 -18.94 -9.43
N LEU A 155 15.36 -18.17 -8.34
CA LEU A 155 15.25 -16.72 -8.35
C LEU A 155 16.27 -16.07 -9.30
N THR A 156 17.49 -16.59 -9.35
CA THR A 156 18.53 -16.09 -10.26
C THR A 156 18.13 -16.29 -11.71
N ILE A 157 17.65 -17.49 -12.08
CA ILE A 157 17.18 -17.79 -13.43
C ILE A 157 15.99 -16.89 -13.80
N LEU A 158 15.03 -16.74 -12.87
CA LEU A 158 13.86 -15.88 -13.04
C LEU A 158 14.26 -14.41 -13.27
N TRP A 159 15.22 -13.88 -12.51
CA TRP A 159 15.64 -12.48 -12.65
C TRP A 159 16.44 -12.26 -13.93
N LEU A 160 17.28 -13.22 -14.33
CA LEU A 160 18.00 -13.16 -15.60
C LEU A 160 17.04 -13.21 -16.79
N SER A 161 16.00 -14.06 -16.75
CA SER A 161 14.99 -14.09 -17.81
C SER A 161 14.18 -12.79 -17.85
N ALA A 162 13.81 -12.23 -16.70
CA ALA A 162 13.16 -10.93 -16.62
C ALA A 162 13.99 -9.78 -17.19
N ILE A 163 15.32 -9.79 -16.99
CA ILE A 163 16.22 -8.82 -17.63
C ILE A 163 16.18 -8.96 -19.17
N GLY A 164 16.23 -10.19 -19.69
CA GLY A 164 16.09 -10.45 -21.12
C GLY A 164 14.77 -9.95 -21.69
N ILE A 165 13.65 -10.21 -20.99
CA ILE A 165 12.32 -9.73 -21.35
C ILE A 165 12.24 -8.21 -21.26
N ALA A 166 12.86 -7.58 -20.25
CA ALA A 166 12.90 -6.12 -20.10
C ALA A 166 13.62 -5.45 -21.28
N ILE A 167 14.77 -6.00 -21.70
CA ILE A 167 15.46 -5.54 -22.90
C ILE A 167 14.52 -5.69 -24.10
N ALA A 168 13.91 -6.85 -24.28
CA ALA A 168 13.01 -7.07 -25.41
C ALA A 168 11.84 -6.08 -25.42
N ARG A 169 11.22 -5.83 -24.26
CA ARG A 169 10.12 -4.88 -24.07
C ARG A 169 10.50 -3.45 -24.41
N PHE A 170 11.66 -2.98 -23.95
CA PHE A 170 12.08 -1.59 -24.12
C PHE A 170 12.62 -1.27 -25.52
N PHE A 171 13.13 -2.28 -26.24
CA PHE A 171 13.65 -2.11 -27.60
C PHE A 171 12.64 -2.47 -28.69
N PHE A 172 11.83 -3.53 -28.51
CA PHE A 172 10.90 -4.03 -29.53
C PHE A 172 9.43 -3.68 -29.26
N GLY A 173 9.11 -3.08 -28.11
CA GLY A 173 7.77 -2.59 -27.78
C GLY A 173 6.90 -3.58 -27.00
N LEU A 174 5.64 -3.20 -26.74
CA LEU A 174 4.68 -3.98 -25.97
C LEU A 174 4.31 -5.30 -26.63
N SER A 175 4.00 -5.26 -27.93
CA SER A 175 3.53 -6.42 -28.71
C SER A 175 4.51 -7.59 -28.74
N TYR A 176 5.79 -7.36 -28.49
CA TYR A 176 6.79 -8.43 -28.44
C TYR A 176 6.71 -9.27 -27.16
N VAL A 177 6.23 -8.68 -26.06
CA VAL A 177 6.23 -9.34 -24.74
C VAL A 177 4.85 -9.50 -24.14
N THR A 178 3.83 -8.80 -24.62
CA THR A 178 2.47 -8.90 -24.08
C THR A 178 1.49 -9.47 -25.09
N ASN A 179 0.41 -10.07 -24.60
CA ASN A 179 -0.74 -10.46 -25.41
C ASN A 179 -1.82 -9.37 -25.44
N LEU A 180 -1.43 -8.11 -25.28
CA LEU A 180 -2.37 -6.98 -25.35
C LEU A 180 -2.92 -6.83 -26.77
N SER A 181 -4.13 -6.31 -26.87
CA SER A 181 -4.80 -6.00 -28.13
C SER A 181 -5.54 -4.67 -28.03
N ASP A 182 -6.07 -4.16 -29.13
CA ASP A 182 -6.89 -2.94 -29.12
C ASP A 182 -8.18 -3.13 -28.29
N GLU A 183 -8.65 -4.37 -28.15
CA GLU A 183 -9.78 -4.72 -27.28
C GLU A 183 -9.39 -4.75 -25.80
N PHE A 184 -8.19 -5.29 -25.51
CA PHE A 184 -7.63 -5.40 -24.17
C PHE A 184 -6.30 -4.62 -24.09
N PRO A 185 -6.36 -3.29 -24.02
CA PRO A 185 -5.17 -2.45 -23.92
C PRO A 185 -4.51 -2.53 -22.53
N TRP A 186 -5.25 -3.00 -21.52
CA TRP A 186 -4.75 -3.28 -20.19
C TRP A 186 -4.80 -4.77 -19.92
N GLY A 187 -3.71 -5.29 -19.35
CA GLY A 187 -3.50 -6.70 -19.10
C GLY A 187 -3.12 -6.99 -17.65
N LEU A 188 -2.35 -8.06 -17.46
CA LEU A 188 -1.89 -8.51 -16.15
C LEU A 188 -1.12 -7.41 -15.40
N TRP A 189 -0.27 -6.65 -16.07
CA TRP A 189 0.54 -5.61 -15.43
C TRP A 189 -0.31 -4.50 -14.79
N ILE A 190 -1.33 -4.00 -15.50
CA ILE A 190 -2.23 -3.00 -14.90
C ILE A 190 -3.13 -3.64 -13.84
N GLY A 191 -3.77 -4.78 -14.14
CA GLY A 191 -4.72 -5.39 -13.21
C GLY A 191 -4.08 -5.87 -11.91
N PHE A 192 -2.98 -6.60 -12.01
CA PHE A 192 -2.26 -7.15 -10.87
C PHE A 192 -1.19 -6.18 -10.34
N ASP A 193 -0.17 -5.85 -11.13
CA ASP A 193 1.00 -5.13 -10.60
C ASP A 193 0.65 -3.70 -10.15
N VAL A 194 -0.23 -3.00 -10.86
CA VAL A 194 -0.62 -1.62 -10.54
C VAL A 194 -1.84 -1.58 -9.61
N VAL A 195 -3.01 -1.99 -10.11
CA VAL A 195 -4.28 -1.78 -9.40
C VAL A 195 -4.37 -2.66 -8.14
N SER A 196 -3.91 -3.91 -8.21
CA SER A 196 -3.84 -4.78 -7.02
C SER A 196 -2.63 -4.45 -6.16
N GLY A 197 -1.44 -4.24 -6.74
CA GLY A 197 -0.20 -3.93 -6.01
C GLY A 197 -0.32 -2.69 -5.13
N VAL A 198 -0.93 -1.61 -5.63
CA VAL A 198 -1.23 -0.42 -4.83
C VAL A 198 -2.15 -0.73 -3.66
N ALA A 199 -3.19 -1.55 -3.87
CA ALA A 199 -4.11 -1.91 -2.80
C ALA A 199 -3.41 -2.73 -1.71
N LEU A 200 -2.52 -3.65 -2.09
CA LEU A 200 -1.72 -4.45 -1.14
C LEU A 200 -0.79 -3.59 -0.28
N ALA A 201 -0.31 -2.46 -0.81
CA ALA A 201 0.50 -1.48 -0.08
C ALA A 201 -0.28 -0.64 0.96
N ALA A 202 -1.60 -0.80 1.07
CA ALA A 202 -2.45 -0.03 1.97
C ALA A 202 -2.14 -0.22 3.47
N GLY A 203 -1.44 -1.29 3.85
CA GLY A 203 -1.11 -1.57 5.26
C GLY A 203 -0.36 -0.43 5.95
N GLY A 204 0.53 0.26 5.22
CA GLY A 204 1.34 1.35 5.76
C GLY A 204 0.51 2.49 6.35
N PHE A 205 -0.37 3.11 5.55
CA PHE A 205 -1.18 4.24 6.03
C PHE A 205 -2.24 3.80 7.04
N VAL A 206 -2.81 2.59 6.90
CA VAL A 206 -3.82 2.08 7.83
C VAL A 206 -3.22 1.91 9.22
N VAL A 207 -2.05 1.27 9.31
CA VAL A 207 -1.36 1.03 10.58
C VAL A 207 -0.76 2.32 11.14
N ALA A 208 -0.12 3.14 10.30
CA ALA A 208 0.46 4.43 10.72
C ALA A 208 -0.62 5.39 11.23
N GLY A 209 -1.75 5.51 10.53
CA GLY A 209 -2.90 6.30 10.98
C GLY A 209 -3.49 5.78 12.30
N THR A 210 -3.66 4.47 12.42
CA THR A 210 -4.13 3.80 13.64
C THR A 210 -3.25 4.15 14.85
N VAL A 211 -1.92 4.16 14.68
CA VAL A 211 -0.98 4.40 15.78
C VAL A 211 -0.77 5.89 16.07
N HIS A 212 -0.51 6.70 15.05
CA HIS A 212 -0.08 8.09 15.24
C HIS A 212 -1.24 9.08 15.32
N VAL A 213 -2.33 8.85 14.58
CA VAL A 213 -3.51 9.74 14.60
C VAL A 213 -4.50 9.30 15.68
N PHE A 214 -4.84 8.01 15.72
CA PHE A 214 -5.77 7.47 16.71
C PHE A 214 -5.11 7.08 18.05
N ASN A 215 -3.79 7.26 18.18
CA ASN A 215 -3.01 7.03 19.40
C ASN A 215 -3.15 5.61 19.99
N LEU A 216 -3.36 4.60 19.14
CA LEU A 216 -3.42 3.19 19.56
C LEU A 216 -2.02 2.59 19.67
N LYS A 217 -1.32 2.98 20.74
CA LYS A 217 0.10 2.66 20.99
C LYS A 217 0.45 1.16 20.94
N ARG A 218 -0.52 0.28 21.19
CA ARG A 218 -0.32 -1.17 21.14
C ARG A 218 0.19 -1.68 19.78
N TYR A 219 -0.18 -1.01 18.68
CA TYR A 219 0.22 -1.42 17.33
C TYR A 219 1.55 -0.81 16.88
N HIS A 220 2.25 -0.06 17.73
CA HIS A 220 3.55 0.51 17.39
C HIS A 220 4.59 -0.51 16.88
N PRO A 221 4.67 -1.76 17.39
CA PRO A 221 5.64 -2.75 16.91
C PRO A 221 5.51 -3.12 15.43
N ILE A 222 4.33 -2.95 14.82
CA ILE A 222 4.05 -3.33 13.44
C ILE A 222 4.06 -2.15 12.46
N VAL A 223 4.22 -0.91 12.94
CA VAL A 223 4.24 0.30 12.09
C VAL A 223 5.42 0.29 11.12
N ARG A 224 6.64 0.06 11.62
CA ARG A 224 7.86 0.11 10.79
C ARG A 224 7.85 -0.95 9.67
N PRO A 225 7.50 -2.23 9.92
CA PRO A 225 7.32 -3.21 8.86
C PRO A 225 6.22 -2.81 7.86
N ALA A 226 5.07 -2.32 8.32
CA ALA A 226 3.96 -1.94 7.44
C ALA A 226 4.31 -0.75 6.51
N ILE A 227 5.05 0.25 7.02
CA ILE A 227 5.54 1.38 6.21
C ILE A 227 6.57 0.88 5.18
N LEU A 228 7.46 -0.04 5.55
CA LEU A 228 8.40 -0.63 4.60
C LEU A 228 7.67 -1.38 3.48
N THR A 229 6.68 -2.20 3.83
CA THR A 229 5.83 -2.88 2.85
C THR A 229 5.20 -1.88 1.89
N ALA A 230 4.61 -0.81 2.43
CA ALA A 230 3.98 0.21 1.60
C ALA A 230 5.00 0.87 0.65
N LEU A 231 6.19 1.22 1.16
CA LEU A 231 7.27 1.77 0.35
C LEU A 231 7.70 0.82 -0.76
N LEU A 232 7.92 -0.46 -0.46
CA LEU A 232 8.29 -1.46 -1.47
C LEU A 232 7.18 -1.67 -2.48
N GLY A 233 5.93 -1.78 -2.05
CA GLY A 233 4.78 -1.91 -2.94
C GLY A 233 4.69 -0.76 -3.94
N TYR A 234 4.82 0.49 -3.47
CA TYR A 234 4.81 1.66 -4.37
C TYR A 234 6.01 1.69 -5.33
N LEU A 235 7.21 1.32 -4.86
CA LEU A 235 8.38 1.22 -5.74
C LEU A 235 8.19 0.15 -6.82
N LEU A 236 7.63 -1.00 -6.47
CA LEU A 236 7.33 -2.06 -7.43
C LEU A 236 6.26 -1.65 -8.43
N VAL A 237 5.21 -0.92 -7.99
CA VAL A 237 4.20 -0.34 -8.89
C VAL A 237 4.83 0.62 -9.88
N ILE A 238 5.75 1.50 -9.43
CA ILE A 238 6.47 2.43 -10.32
C ILE A 238 7.28 1.64 -11.36
N VAL A 239 7.98 0.59 -10.94
CA VAL A 239 8.70 -0.27 -11.88
C VAL A 239 7.73 -0.96 -12.85
N GLY A 240 6.62 -1.54 -12.36
CA GLY A 240 5.59 -2.15 -13.20
C GLY A 240 5.02 -1.18 -14.24
N LEU A 241 4.74 0.07 -13.84
CA LEU A 241 4.29 1.13 -14.75
C LEU A 241 5.31 1.44 -15.84
N LEU A 242 6.62 1.38 -15.57
CA LEU A 242 7.63 1.58 -16.62
C LEU A 242 7.54 0.49 -17.70
N PHE A 243 7.20 -0.74 -17.34
CA PHE A 243 7.00 -1.83 -18.30
C PHE A 243 5.70 -1.68 -19.08
N ASP A 244 4.62 -1.23 -18.43
CA ASP A 244 3.32 -1.10 -19.07
C ASP A 244 3.26 0.09 -20.06
N LEU A 245 3.90 1.22 -19.73
CA LEU A 245 3.85 2.42 -20.56
C LEU A 245 4.51 2.23 -21.94
N GLY A 246 3.73 2.41 -23.01
CA GLY A 246 4.24 2.35 -24.38
C GLY A 246 5.43 3.30 -24.64
N ARG A 247 5.34 4.54 -24.13
CA ARG A 247 6.43 5.53 -24.13
C ARG A 247 6.95 5.76 -22.71
N TRP A 248 7.57 4.74 -22.14
CA TRP A 248 8.12 4.74 -20.77
C TRP A 248 9.03 5.93 -20.45
N TYR A 249 9.80 6.43 -21.43
CA TYR A 249 10.68 7.59 -21.28
C TYR A 249 9.93 8.93 -21.07
N ASN A 250 8.61 8.97 -21.31
CA ASN A 250 7.75 10.13 -21.05
C ASN A 250 7.04 10.08 -19.70
N ILE A 251 7.40 9.15 -18.80
CA ILE A 251 6.76 9.02 -17.47
C ILE A 251 6.80 10.30 -16.63
N TRP A 252 7.73 11.22 -16.92
CA TRP A 252 7.86 12.51 -16.24
C TRP A 252 6.85 13.58 -16.73
N HIS A 253 6.19 13.38 -17.88
CA HIS A 253 5.28 14.37 -18.47
C HIS A 253 4.18 14.86 -17.50
N PRO A 254 3.49 14.01 -16.71
CA PRO A 254 2.43 14.44 -15.79
C PRO A 254 2.88 15.48 -14.75
N ILE A 255 4.19 15.65 -14.52
CA ILE A 255 4.75 16.67 -13.63
C ILE A 255 4.53 18.08 -14.20
N PHE A 256 4.60 18.26 -15.52
CA PHE A 256 4.56 19.59 -16.16
C PHE A 256 3.42 19.76 -17.16
N MET A 257 2.97 18.67 -17.80
CA MET A 257 1.94 18.68 -18.85
C MET A 257 0.64 18.10 -18.32
N TRP A 258 -0.21 18.99 -17.83
CA TRP A 258 -1.39 18.59 -17.05
C TRP A 258 -2.63 18.49 -17.93
N ASN A 259 -3.41 17.43 -17.70
CA ASN A 259 -4.81 17.36 -18.11
C ASN A 259 -5.69 17.19 -16.86
N ILE A 260 -6.22 18.29 -16.35
CA ILE A 260 -6.98 18.35 -15.09
C ILE A 260 -8.30 17.57 -15.13
N HIS A 261 -8.79 17.21 -16.31
CA HIS A 261 -10.00 16.39 -16.48
C HIS A 261 -9.70 14.88 -16.49
N SER A 262 -8.42 14.49 -16.44
CA SER A 262 -8.03 13.08 -16.47
C SER A 262 -7.83 12.51 -15.06
N PRO A 263 -8.59 11.47 -14.67
CA PRO A 263 -8.33 10.76 -13.41
C PRO A 263 -6.93 10.15 -13.35
N MET A 264 -6.30 9.89 -14.51
CA MET A 264 -4.93 9.39 -14.57
C MET A 264 -3.89 10.44 -14.11
N LEU A 265 -4.16 11.74 -14.32
CA LEU A 265 -3.30 12.81 -13.77
C LEU A 265 -3.34 12.78 -12.24
N GLU A 266 -4.53 12.70 -11.67
CA GLU A 266 -4.73 12.62 -10.22
C GLU A 266 -4.00 11.40 -9.63
N VAL A 267 -4.17 10.23 -10.26
CA VAL A 267 -3.46 9.00 -9.88
C VAL A 267 -1.94 9.21 -9.92
N ALA A 268 -1.39 9.74 -11.02
CA ALA A 268 0.04 9.95 -11.16
C ALA A 268 0.60 10.87 -10.06
N TRP A 269 -0.06 12.00 -9.79
CA TRP A 269 0.35 12.91 -8.73
C TRP A 269 0.26 12.27 -7.36
N CYS A 270 -0.83 11.60 -7.03
CA CYS A 270 -0.96 10.98 -5.71
C CYS A 270 0.10 9.89 -5.49
N VAL A 271 0.43 9.07 -6.50
CA VAL A 271 1.51 8.07 -6.42
C VAL A 271 2.86 8.73 -6.21
N MET A 272 3.20 9.77 -6.98
CA MET A 272 4.48 10.47 -6.84
C MET A 272 4.63 11.09 -5.46
N LEU A 273 3.61 11.84 -5.02
CA LEU A 273 3.60 12.55 -3.75
C LEU A 273 3.65 11.59 -2.57
N TYR A 274 2.83 10.55 -2.61
CA TYR A 274 2.78 9.56 -1.53
C TYR A 274 4.06 8.72 -1.46
N SER A 275 4.71 8.44 -2.60
CA SER A 275 6.03 7.79 -2.60
C SER A 275 7.08 8.62 -1.86
N VAL A 276 7.07 9.95 -2.04
CA VAL A 276 7.93 10.85 -1.27
C VAL A 276 7.58 10.81 0.22
N VAL A 277 6.30 10.86 0.57
CA VAL A 277 5.85 10.75 1.97
C VAL A 277 6.30 9.43 2.59
N LEU A 278 6.14 8.30 1.91
CA LEU A 278 6.61 6.99 2.37
C LEU A 278 8.12 6.93 2.56
N MET A 279 8.89 7.51 1.64
CA MET A 279 10.35 7.62 1.81
C MET A 279 10.71 8.43 3.06
N LEU A 280 10.00 9.54 3.30
CA LEU A 280 10.18 10.38 4.47
C LEU A 280 9.76 9.66 5.76
N GLU A 281 8.61 8.98 5.78
CA GLU A 281 8.14 8.18 6.92
C GLU A 281 9.07 7.01 7.25
N PHE A 282 9.69 6.41 6.24
CA PHE A 282 10.65 5.33 6.41
C PHE A 282 12.05 5.83 6.80
N SER A 283 12.40 7.06 6.45
CA SER A 283 13.74 7.62 6.69
C SER A 283 14.25 7.55 8.14
N PRO A 284 13.44 7.67 9.22
CA PRO A 284 13.93 7.52 10.59
C PRO A 284 14.58 6.16 10.85
N VAL A 285 14.08 5.09 10.23
CA VAL A 285 14.66 3.74 10.34
C VAL A 285 16.08 3.72 9.77
N VAL A 286 16.28 4.37 8.62
CA VAL A 286 17.57 4.48 7.94
C VAL A 286 18.51 5.40 8.72
N LEU A 287 18.03 6.56 9.17
CA LEU A 287 18.81 7.52 9.93
C LEU A 287 19.24 6.98 11.31
N GLU A 288 18.40 6.16 11.97
CA GLU A 288 18.75 5.44 13.21
C GLU A 288 19.90 4.46 12.96
N LYS A 289 19.90 3.75 11.82
CA LYS A 289 20.98 2.84 11.45
C LYS A 289 22.32 3.57 11.28
N PHE A 290 22.31 4.75 10.67
CA PHE A 290 23.50 5.57 10.44
C PHE A 290 23.81 6.54 11.60
N LYS A 291 23.01 6.54 12.67
CA LYS A 291 23.18 7.39 13.86
C LYS A 291 23.23 8.90 13.56
N ILE A 292 22.42 9.37 12.61
CA ILE A 292 22.38 10.79 12.22
C ILE A 292 21.35 11.55 13.07
N GLU A 293 21.75 11.97 14.27
CA GLU A 293 20.83 12.48 15.30
C GLU A 293 20.10 13.79 14.94
N TRP A 294 20.75 14.72 14.24
CA TRP A 294 20.14 16.01 13.90
C TRP A 294 18.96 15.82 12.94
N ALA A 295 19.13 14.99 11.92
CA ALA A 295 18.09 14.66 10.95
C ALA A 295 16.96 13.86 11.61
N LEU A 296 17.28 12.96 12.55
CA LEU A 296 16.28 12.24 13.33
C LEU A 296 15.38 13.16 14.15
N LYS A 297 15.94 14.20 14.77
CA LYS A 297 15.14 15.19 15.52
C LYS A 297 14.14 15.90 14.61
N ILE A 298 14.57 16.33 13.43
CA ILE A 298 13.71 16.97 12.42
C ILE A 298 12.62 15.99 11.97
N MET A 299 12.99 14.78 11.57
CA MET A 299 12.04 13.77 11.09
C MET A 299 10.99 13.40 12.14
N ARG A 300 11.40 13.24 13.40
CA ARG A 300 10.48 12.99 14.52
C ARG A 300 9.52 14.16 14.76
N ALA A 301 9.97 15.40 14.58
CA ALA A 301 9.10 16.58 14.71
C ALA A 301 8.03 16.64 13.62
N ILE A 302 8.35 16.24 12.39
CA ILE A 302 7.41 16.28 11.25
C ILE A 302 6.63 14.99 11.02
N THR A 303 6.85 13.94 11.84
CA THR A 303 6.21 12.63 11.64
C THR A 303 4.69 12.71 11.65
N ILE A 304 4.08 13.44 12.59
CA ILE A 304 2.61 13.54 12.68
C ILE A 304 2.02 14.24 11.44
N PRO A 305 2.52 15.42 11.02
CA PRO A 305 2.12 16.02 9.74
C PRO A 305 2.29 15.10 8.53
N LEU A 306 3.41 14.36 8.45
CA LEU A 306 3.66 13.42 7.36
C LEU A 306 2.64 12.28 7.33
N VAL A 307 2.30 11.69 8.49
CA VAL A 307 1.30 10.61 8.56
C VAL A 307 -0.08 11.12 8.17
N ILE A 308 -0.48 12.32 8.61
CA ILE A 308 -1.75 12.92 8.20
C ILE A 308 -1.77 13.13 6.69
N LEU A 309 -0.69 13.68 6.15
CA LEU A 309 -0.55 13.89 4.71
C LEU A 309 -0.58 12.56 3.94
N GLY A 310 0.12 11.54 4.43
CA GLY A 310 0.12 10.19 3.88
C GLY A 310 -1.28 9.57 3.86
N MET A 311 -2.04 9.72 4.95
CA MET A 311 -3.44 9.27 5.00
C MET A 311 -4.34 10.00 3.99
N CYS A 312 -4.20 11.32 3.85
CA CYS A 312 -4.95 12.10 2.86
C CYS A 312 -4.62 11.65 1.43
N LEU A 313 -3.34 11.58 1.08
CA LEU A 313 -2.88 11.15 -0.25
C LEU A 313 -3.26 9.70 -0.56
N SER A 314 -3.21 8.82 0.44
CA SER A 314 -3.61 7.43 0.24
C SER A 314 -5.12 7.29 0.04
N THR A 315 -5.93 8.05 0.79
CA THR A 315 -7.39 8.11 0.58
C THR A 315 -7.70 8.57 -0.83
N LEU A 316 -7.06 9.65 -1.28
CA LEU A 316 -7.18 10.16 -2.65
C LEU A 316 -6.83 9.07 -3.64
N HIS A 317 -5.58 8.61 -3.66
CA HIS A 317 -5.10 7.66 -4.67
C HIS A 317 -5.93 6.37 -4.76
N GLN A 318 -6.26 5.74 -3.62
CA GLN A 318 -7.04 4.50 -3.62
C GLN A 318 -8.43 4.74 -4.21
N SER A 319 -9.02 5.91 -3.98
CA SER A 319 -10.30 6.29 -4.58
C SER A 319 -10.17 6.66 -6.07
N SER A 320 -9.15 7.43 -6.47
CA SER A 320 -8.92 7.84 -7.86
C SER A 320 -8.61 6.64 -8.77
N LEU A 321 -7.98 5.58 -8.24
CA LEU A 321 -7.84 4.30 -8.97
C LEU A 321 -9.20 3.67 -9.31
N GLY A 322 -10.21 3.81 -8.45
CA GLY A 322 -11.58 3.43 -8.78
C GLY A 322 -12.19 4.34 -9.84
N SER A 323 -11.88 5.64 -9.80
CA SER A 323 -12.33 6.63 -10.81
C SER A 323 -11.81 6.33 -12.21
N LEU A 324 -10.66 5.65 -12.35
CA LEU A 324 -10.13 5.21 -13.66
C LEU A 324 -11.09 4.34 -14.45
N PHE A 325 -12.02 3.66 -13.79
CA PHE A 325 -12.99 2.78 -14.45
C PHE A 325 -14.30 3.50 -14.81
N LEU A 326 -14.51 4.72 -14.31
CA LEU A 326 -15.71 5.51 -14.61
C LEU A 326 -15.75 6.01 -16.06
N ILE A 327 -14.59 6.10 -16.72
CA ILE A 327 -14.48 6.53 -18.12
C ILE A 327 -14.94 5.46 -19.13
N ALA A 328 -15.11 4.20 -18.70
CA ALA A 328 -15.43 3.08 -19.58
C ALA A 328 -16.70 2.31 -19.11
N PRO A 329 -17.85 3.01 -18.97
CA PRO A 329 -19.09 2.39 -18.47
C PRO A 329 -19.55 1.18 -19.29
N GLU A 330 -19.36 1.23 -20.60
CA GLU A 330 -19.84 0.21 -21.54
C GLU A 330 -18.90 -0.98 -21.68
N LYS A 331 -17.73 -0.94 -21.03
CA LYS A 331 -16.73 -2.03 -21.11
C LYS A 331 -16.68 -2.90 -19.86
N ILE A 332 -17.45 -2.60 -18.82
CA ILE A 332 -17.36 -3.30 -17.53
C ILE A 332 -18.71 -3.91 -17.19
N ASN A 333 -18.70 -5.19 -16.84
CA ASN A 333 -19.92 -5.90 -16.46
C ASN A 333 -20.66 -5.19 -15.29
N PRO A 334 -22.01 -5.10 -15.33
CA PRO A 334 -22.82 -4.36 -14.36
C PRO A 334 -22.62 -4.77 -12.90
N LEU A 335 -22.13 -5.99 -12.63
CA LEU A 335 -21.79 -6.46 -11.30
C LEU A 335 -20.62 -5.70 -10.69
N TRP A 336 -19.66 -5.24 -11.50
CA TRP A 336 -18.50 -4.46 -11.03
C TRP A 336 -18.67 -2.97 -11.27
N TYR A 337 -19.21 -2.57 -12.42
CA TYR A 337 -19.40 -1.16 -12.76
C TYR A 337 -20.36 -0.44 -11.82
N SER A 338 -19.92 0.68 -11.25
CA SER A 338 -20.75 1.60 -10.46
C SER A 338 -20.09 2.97 -10.35
N ALA A 339 -20.88 4.04 -10.29
CA ALA A 339 -20.39 5.37 -9.94
C ALA A 339 -19.72 5.44 -8.54
N TRP A 340 -19.99 4.44 -7.68
CA TRP A 340 -19.41 4.30 -6.34
C TRP A 340 -18.08 3.52 -6.31
N MET A 341 -17.53 3.13 -7.47
CA MET A 341 -16.22 2.48 -7.57
C MET A 341 -15.11 3.15 -6.74
N PRO A 342 -14.97 4.50 -6.71
CA PRO A 342 -13.96 5.15 -5.86
C PRO A 342 -14.09 4.79 -4.38
N VAL A 343 -15.33 4.73 -3.88
CA VAL A 343 -15.63 4.36 -2.49
C VAL A 343 -15.34 2.88 -2.24
N PHE A 344 -15.74 2.01 -3.16
CA PHE A 344 -15.47 0.57 -3.05
C PHE A 344 -13.98 0.27 -3.07
N PHE A 345 -13.22 0.96 -3.92
CA PHE A 345 -11.77 0.79 -3.99
C PHE A 345 -11.10 1.22 -2.69
N PHE A 346 -11.50 2.36 -2.13
CA PHE A 346 -10.99 2.81 -0.84
C PHE A 346 -11.35 1.88 0.33
N LEU A 347 -12.62 1.48 0.47
CA LEU A 347 -13.05 0.59 1.57
C LEU A 347 -12.36 -0.77 1.51
N SER A 348 -12.26 -1.35 0.31
CA SER A 348 -11.53 -2.60 0.11
C SER A 348 -10.03 -2.45 0.36
N ALA A 349 -9.43 -1.30 0.03
CA ALA A 349 -8.03 -0.99 0.32
C ALA A 349 -7.75 -1.00 1.84
N ILE A 350 -8.64 -0.44 2.67
CA ILE A 350 -8.51 -0.53 4.14
C ILE A 350 -8.58 -2.00 4.59
N GLY A 351 -9.53 -2.75 4.06
CA GLY A 351 -9.71 -4.17 4.38
C GLY A 351 -8.45 -4.99 4.09
N VAL A 352 -7.91 -4.86 2.87
CA VAL A 352 -6.68 -5.55 2.47
C VAL A 352 -5.45 -5.00 3.18
N GLY A 353 -5.39 -3.71 3.52
CA GLY A 353 -4.29 -3.17 4.32
C GLY A 353 -4.18 -3.87 5.68
N LEU A 354 -5.32 -4.13 6.33
CA LEU A 354 -5.35 -4.93 7.57
C LEU A 354 -5.00 -6.40 7.31
N GLY A 355 -5.54 -7.00 6.24
CA GLY A 355 -5.26 -8.39 5.86
C GLY A 355 -3.79 -8.64 5.53
N MET A 356 -3.17 -7.76 4.75
CA MET A 356 -1.76 -7.81 4.37
C MET A 356 -0.87 -7.61 5.59
N THR A 357 -1.18 -6.65 6.47
CA THR A 357 -0.46 -6.48 7.74
C THR A 357 -0.46 -7.75 8.57
N ILE A 358 -1.58 -8.48 8.62
CA ILE A 358 -1.69 -9.77 9.33
C ILE A 358 -0.79 -10.83 8.68
N LEU A 359 -0.84 -10.96 7.35
CA LEU A 359 -0.01 -11.92 6.62
C LEU A 359 1.47 -11.67 6.82
N GLU A 360 1.91 -10.43 6.59
CA GLU A 360 3.31 -10.05 6.67
C GLU A 360 3.87 -10.17 8.07
N SER A 361 3.08 -9.78 9.07
CA SER A 361 3.43 -9.97 10.47
C SER A 361 3.64 -11.46 10.76
N ASN A 362 2.71 -12.33 10.33
CA ASN A 362 2.83 -13.77 10.58
C ASN A 362 4.03 -14.39 9.83
N LEU A 363 4.23 -14.04 8.55
CA LEU A 363 5.35 -14.54 7.73
C LEU A 363 6.70 -14.04 8.27
N SER A 364 6.79 -12.77 8.64
CA SER A 364 7.99 -12.19 9.23
C SER A 364 8.31 -12.83 10.58
N SER A 365 7.30 -13.08 11.41
CA SER A 365 7.45 -13.78 12.69
C SER A 365 8.07 -15.17 12.49
N ARG A 366 7.53 -15.96 11.56
CA ARG A 366 8.05 -17.31 11.24
C ARG A 366 9.43 -17.29 10.62
N ALA A 367 9.69 -16.38 9.68
CA ALA A 367 10.95 -16.32 8.94
C ALA A 367 12.10 -15.73 9.75
N LEU A 368 11.83 -14.77 10.64
CA LEU A 368 12.83 -14.09 11.46
C LEU A 368 12.90 -14.64 12.89
N GLY A 369 12.06 -15.62 13.24
CA GLY A 369 12.01 -16.22 14.58
C GLY A 369 11.53 -15.26 15.67
N ARG A 370 10.82 -14.18 15.31
CA ARG A 370 10.38 -13.14 16.25
C ARG A 370 8.95 -13.37 16.65
N ALA A 371 8.66 -13.52 17.94
CA ALA A 371 7.28 -13.62 18.42
C ALA A 371 6.57 -12.26 18.26
N LEU A 372 5.58 -12.19 17.36
CA LEU A 372 4.61 -11.11 17.38
C LEU A 372 3.52 -11.47 18.37
N GLU A 373 3.04 -10.48 19.13
CA GLU A 373 1.95 -10.68 20.08
C GLU A 373 0.67 -11.06 19.33
N ASP A 374 0.23 -12.32 19.43
CA ASP A 374 -0.97 -12.84 18.77
C ASP A 374 -2.23 -11.99 19.04
N ASP A 375 -2.26 -11.32 20.20
CA ASP A 375 -3.31 -10.39 20.60
C ASP A 375 -3.41 -9.15 19.67
N LEU A 376 -2.29 -8.69 19.10
CA LEU A 376 -2.29 -7.59 18.13
C LEU A 376 -2.95 -8.02 16.83
N LEU A 377 -2.61 -9.21 16.32
CA LEU A 377 -3.18 -9.76 15.09
C LEU A 377 -4.68 -10.06 15.25
N ALA A 378 -5.09 -10.56 16.40
CA ALA A 378 -6.50 -10.72 16.74
C ALA A 378 -7.25 -9.37 16.74
N GLY A 379 -6.60 -8.32 17.26
CA GLY A 379 -7.12 -6.95 17.22
C GLY A 379 -7.35 -6.43 15.79
N LEU A 380 -6.37 -6.62 14.91
CA LEU A 380 -6.47 -6.26 13.48
C LEU A 380 -7.56 -7.08 12.78
N GLY A 381 -7.65 -8.39 13.06
CA GLY A 381 -8.69 -9.25 12.50
C GLY A 381 -10.10 -8.77 12.85
N ARG A 382 -10.32 -8.32 14.09
CA ARG A 382 -11.60 -7.71 14.47
C ARG A 382 -11.89 -6.45 13.66
N ALA A 383 -10.92 -5.55 13.52
CA ALA A 383 -11.10 -4.35 12.71
C ALA A 383 -11.41 -4.70 11.24
N ALA A 384 -10.69 -5.67 10.68
CA ALA A 384 -10.91 -6.16 9.32
C ALA A 384 -12.35 -6.68 9.16
N SER A 385 -12.86 -7.47 10.11
CA SER A 385 -14.24 -7.97 10.02
C SER A 385 -15.29 -6.85 9.91
N VAL A 386 -15.10 -5.73 10.62
CA VAL A 386 -16.01 -4.58 10.54
C VAL A 386 -15.89 -3.87 9.18
N VAL A 387 -14.67 -3.62 8.71
CA VAL A 387 -14.43 -2.97 7.41
C VAL A 387 -15.01 -3.80 6.27
N LEU A 388 -14.82 -5.12 6.30
CA LEU A 388 -15.40 -6.04 5.32
C LEU A 388 -16.92 -6.06 5.35
N ALA A 389 -17.52 -6.03 6.54
CA ALA A 389 -18.98 -5.94 6.68
C ALA A 389 -19.52 -4.64 6.10
N LEU A 390 -18.85 -3.50 6.34
CA LEU A 390 -19.22 -2.22 5.76
C LEU A 390 -19.07 -2.22 4.23
N TYR A 391 -17.98 -2.78 3.71
CA TYR A 391 -17.76 -2.95 2.28
C TYR A 391 -18.88 -3.79 1.64
N LEU A 392 -19.19 -4.96 2.19
CA LEU A 392 -20.26 -5.84 1.69
C LEU A 392 -21.63 -5.16 1.76
N LEU A 393 -21.95 -4.50 2.88
CA LEU A 393 -23.20 -3.77 3.02
C LEU A 393 -23.33 -2.68 1.96
N ALA A 394 -22.32 -1.82 1.81
CA ALA A 394 -22.32 -0.76 0.82
C ALA A 394 -22.43 -1.34 -0.61
N ARG A 395 -21.73 -2.43 -0.89
CA ARG A 395 -21.72 -3.10 -2.19
C ARG A 395 -23.08 -3.65 -2.57
N PHE A 396 -23.76 -4.36 -1.66
CA PHE A 396 -25.08 -4.94 -1.93
C PHE A 396 -26.19 -3.90 -1.96
N VAL A 397 -26.14 -2.88 -1.09
CA VAL A 397 -27.10 -1.76 -1.14
C VAL A 397 -27.02 -1.06 -2.49
N GLU A 398 -25.81 -0.81 -2.99
CA GLU A 398 -25.61 -0.17 -4.30
C GLU A 398 -26.09 -1.06 -5.47
N LEU A 399 -25.78 -2.36 -5.44
CA LEU A 399 -26.24 -3.31 -6.46
C LEU A 399 -27.78 -3.40 -6.51
N ILE A 400 -28.44 -3.36 -5.36
CA ILE A 400 -29.91 -3.33 -5.26
C ILE A 400 -30.45 -2.01 -5.78
N ALA A 401 -29.86 -0.88 -5.36
CA ALA A 401 -30.31 0.45 -5.77
C ALA A 401 -30.21 0.68 -7.29
N ARG A 402 -29.22 0.09 -7.96
CA ARG A 402 -29.10 0.11 -9.43
C ARG A 402 -29.94 -0.97 -10.14
N GLY A 403 -30.56 -1.90 -9.42
CA GLY A 403 -31.23 -3.06 -10.02
C GLY A 403 -30.28 -4.07 -10.67
N ALA A 404 -28.97 -3.97 -10.42
CA ALA A 404 -27.96 -4.83 -11.03
C ALA A 404 -27.80 -6.19 -10.31
N LEU A 405 -28.40 -6.35 -9.12
CA LEU A 405 -28.30 -7.61 -8.36
C LEU A 405 -28.83 -8.83 -9.14
N GLY A 406 -29.78 -8.64 -10.06
CA GLY A 406 -30.32 -9.71 -10.90
C GLY A 406 -29.25 -10.43 -11.73
N TYR A 407 -28.20 -9.72 -12.18
CA TYR A 407 -27.09 -10.31 -12.94
C TYR A 407 -26.29 -11.34 -12.12
N ALA A 408 -26.30 -11.26 -10.79
CA ALA A 408 -25.58 -12.19 -9.93
C ALA A 408 -26.24 -13.57 -9.87
N PHE A 409 -27.51 -13.67 -10.23
CA PHE A 409 -28.29 -14.92 -10.20
C PHE A 409 -28.51 -15.51 -11.60
N GLN A 410 -28.01 -14.86 -12.64
CA GLN A 410 -28.01 -15.40 -14.00
C GLN A 410 -26.87 -16.42 -14.13
N PRO A 411 -27.16 -17.68 -14.49
CA PRO A 411 -26.11 -18.68 -14.69
C PRO A 411 -25.10 -18.21 -15.74
N GLY A 412 -23.82 -18.13 -15.36
CA GLY A 412 -22.77 -17.66 -16.24
C GLY A 412 -21.42 -17.49 -15.56
N PHE A 413 -20.39 -17.24 -16.38
CA PHE A 413 -19.02 -17.03 -15.90
C PHE A 413 -18.93 -15.86 -14.92
N HIS A 414 -19.47 -14.69 -15.29
CA HIS A 414 -19.42 -13.48 -14.48
C HIS A 414 -20.14 -13.60 -13.13
N ALA A 415 -21.32 -14.23 -13.10
CA ALA A 415 -22.02 -14.50 -11.84
C ALA A 415 -21.21 -15.44 -10.93
N THR A 416 -20.56 -16.46 -11.50
CA THR A 416 -19.75 -17.42 -10.73
C THR A 416 -18.54 -16.74 -10.09
N ILE A 417 -17.77 -15.97 -10.86
CA ILE A 417 -16.60 -15.26 -10.33
C ILE A 417 -17.00 -14.17 -9.33
N PHE A 418 -18.15 -13.52 -9.51
CA PHE A 418 -18.69 -12.58 -8.54
C PHE A 418 -18.99 -13.25 -7.19
N TRP A 419 -19.63 -14.41 -7.18
CA TRP A 419 -19.89 -15.14 -5.93
C TRP A 419 -18.62 -15.71 -5.30
N ILE A 420 -17.65 -16.16 -6.09
CA ILE A 420 -16.34 -16.57 -5.55
C ILE A 420 -15.67 -15.37 -4.87
N GLU A 421 -15.62 -14.22 -5.54
CA GLU A 421 -15.07 -12.99 -4.97
C GLU A 421 -15.76 -12.61 -3.66
N VAL A 422 -17.10 -12.53 -3.65
CA VAL A 422 -17.88 -12.12 -2.49
C VAL A 422 -17.78 -13.13 -1.35
N LEU A 423 -17.99 -14.41 -1.62
CA LEU A 423 -18.07 -15.43 -0.58
C LEU A 423 -16.69 -15.78 -0.03
N VAL A 424 -15.72 -16.05 -0.89
CA VAL A 424 -14.38 -16.50 -0.48
C VAL A 424 -13.53 -15.31 -0.04
N GLY A 425 -13.58 -14.22 -0.80
CA GLY A 425 -12.72 -13.06 -0.61
C GLY A 425 -13.15 -12.11 0.51
N PHE A 426 -14.46 -11.98 0.76
CA PHE A 426 -14.98 -10.98 1.67
C PHE A 426 -15.85 -11.56 2.79
N ALA A 427 -16.89 -12.33 2.48
CA ALA A 427 -17.86 -12.82 3.46
C ALA A 427 -17.27 -13.89 4.39
N ALA A 428 -16.51 -14.84 3.87
CA ALA A 428 -15.83 -15.86 4.66
C ALA A 428 -14.84 -15.25 5.67
N PRO A 429 -13.83 -14.43 5.27
CA PRO A 429 -12.93 -13.83 6.24
C PRO A 429 -13.64 -12.87 7.21
N MET A 430 -14.68 -12.15 6.77
CA MET A 430 -15.53 -11.34 7.65
C MET A 430 -16.16 -12.19 8.76
N ALA A 431 -16.84 -13.28 8.39
CA ALA A 431 -17.53 -14.16 9.33
C ALA A 431 -16.54 -14.89 10.25
N LEU A 432 -15.45 -15.44 9.69
CA LEU A 432 -14.38 -16.09 10.44
C LEU A 432 -13.83 -15.13 11.50
N MET A 433 -13.43 -13.92 11.08
CA MET A 433 -12.85 -12.93 11.97
C MET A 433 -13.86 -12.28 12.91
N ALA A 434 -15.18 -12.49 12.77
CA ALA A 434 -16.18 -11.99 13.72
C ALA A 434 -16.15 -12.76 15.05
N PHE A 435 -15.82 -14.06 15.02
CA PHE A 435 -15.82 -14.91 16.21
C PHE A 435 -14.49 -14.85 16.99
N ARG A 436 -14.58 -14.63 18.31
CA ARG A 436 -13.39 -14.60 19.19
C ARG A 436 -12.59 -15.91 19.17
N ARG A 437 -13.27 -17.06 19.03
CA ARG A 437 -12.63 -18.40 18.95
C ARG A 437 -11.70 -18.54 17.75
N VAL A 438 -12.04 -17.90 16.63
CA VAL A 438 -11.22 -17.91 15.41
C VAL A 438 -10.03 -16.97 15.57
N ARG A 439 -10.28 -15.76 16.08
CA ARG A 439 -9.21 -14.78 16.34
C ARG A 439 -8.17 -15.23 17.37
N ALA A 440 -8.51 -16.19 18.24
CA ALA A 440 -7.58 -16.78 19.19
C ALA A 440 -6.63 -17.83 18.56
N LYS A 441 -6.88 -18.26 17.31
CA LYS A 441 -6.06 -19.26 16.61
C LYS A 441 -5.22 -18.56 15.53
N PRO A 442 -3.89 -18.45 15.69
CA PRO A 442 -3.03 -17.73 14.74
C PRO A 442 -3.11 -18.25 13.30
N GLY A 443 -3.28 -19.57 13.12
CA GLY A 443 -3.44 -20.18 11.80
C GLY A 443 -4.70 -19.73 11.06
N LEU A 444 -5.83 -19.55 11.76
CA LEU A 444 -7.07 -19.08 11.15
C LEU A 444 -7.05 -17.57 10.90
N VAL A 445 -6.37 -16.81 11.76
CA VAL A 445 -6.12 -15.38 11.55
C VAL A 445 -5.27 -15.17 10.29
N PHE A 446 -4.20 -15.95 10.13
CA PHE A 446 -3.37 -15.97 8.92
C PHE A 446 -4.18 -16.34 7.68
N LEU A 447 -4.95 -17.43 7.72
CA LEU A 447 -5.81 -17.85 6.61
C LEU A 447 -6.80 -16.76 6.21
N SER A 448 -7.46 -16.13 7.19
CA SER A 448 -8.42 -15.06 6.90
C SER A 448 -7.75 -13.84 6.28
N GLY A 449 -6.54 -13.47 6.72
CA GLY A 449 -5.74 -12.43 6.06
C GLY A 449 -5.44 -12.77 4.59
N GLY A 450 -5.11 -14.04 4.31
CA GLY A 450 -4.91 -14.57 2.96
C GLY A 450 -6.15 -14.50 2.08
N LEU A 451 -7.31 -14.84 2.64
CA LEU A 451 -8.59 -14.74 1.94
C LEU A 451 -8.96 -13.30 1.58
N ILE A 452 -8.67 -12.33 2.46
CA ILE A 452 -8.90 -10.90 2.18
C ILE A 452 -8.01 -10.43 1.03
N VAL A 453 -6.71 -10.78 1.08
CA VAL A 453 -5.76 -10.45 0.02
C VAL A 453 -6.21 -11.05 -1.32
N PHE A 454 -6.56 -12.33 -1.33
CA PHE A 454 -7.14 -12.99 -2.49
C PHE A 454 -8.39 -12.25 -2.99
N GLY A 455 -9.33 -11.94 -2.09
CA GLY A 455 -10.59 -11.27 -2.44
C GLY A 455 -10.40 -9.93 -3.11
N VAL A 456 -9.50 -9.09 -2.58
CA VAL A 456 -9.23 -7.77 -3.16
C VAL A 456 -8.45 -7.87 -4.46
N VAL A 457 -7.43 -8.72 -4.55
CA VAL A 457 -6.71 -8.97 -5.82
C VAL A 457 -7.68 -9.48 -6.89
N PHE A 458 -8.54 -10.43 -6.54
CA PHE A 458 -9.52 -10.98 -7.46
C PHE A 458 -10.57 -9.94 -7.85
N ASN A 459 -11.01 -9.08 -6.93
CA ASN A 459 -11.87 -7.93 -7.25
C ASN A 459 -11.22 -6.96 -8.23
N ARG A 460 -9.92 -6.67 -8.09
CA ARG A 460 -9.20 -5.78 -9.03
C ARG A 460 -9.09 -6.41 -10.41
N LEU A 461 -8.72 -7.69 -10.48
CA LEU A 461 -8.68 -8.42 -11.75
C LEU A 461 -10.07 -8.54 -12.40
N ASN A 462 -11.12 -8.73 -11.60
CA ASN A 462 -12.49 -8.74 -12.11
C ASN A 462 -12.90 -7.37 -12.68
N THR A 463 -12.51 -6.28 -12.01
CA THR A 463 -12.85 -4.93 -12.47
C THR A 463 -12.04 -4.49 -13.69
N SER A 464 -10.76 -4.86 -13.75
CA SER A 464 -9.83 -4.37 -14.77
C SER A 464 -9.64 -5.30 -15.98
N LEU A 465 -10.02 -6.58 -15.88
CA LEU A 465 -9.81 -7.58 -16.94
C LEU A 465 -11.04 -8.46 -17.17
N LEU A 466 -11.44 -9.26 -16.18
CA LEU A 466 -12.42 -10.34 -16.40
C LEU A 466 -13.84 -9.80 -16.66
N GLY A 467 -14.16 -8.64 -16.07
CA GLY A 467 -15.40 -7.91 -16.31
C GLY A 467 -15.52 -7.33 -17.71
N TRP A 468 -14.41 -7.25 -18.47
CA TRP A 468 -14.39 -6.72 -19.83
C TRP A 468 -14.67 -7.79 -20.88
N TRP A 469 -14.44 -9.06 -20.56
CA TRP A 469 -14.60 -10.18 -21.50
C TRP A 469 -15.98 -10.28 -22.15
N GLN A 470 -17.04 -9.83 -21.46
CA GLN A 470 -18.39 -9.83 -22.02
C GLN A 470 -18.58 -8.85 -23.19
N TYR A 471 -17.78 -7.78 -23.22
CA TYR A 471 -17.90 -6.68 -24.19
C TYR A 471 -16.82 -6.71 -25.27
N ALA A 472 -15.96 -7.73 -25.25
CA ALA A 472 -14.97 -7.98 -26.29
C ALA A 472 -15.66 -8.37 -27.61
N GLN A 473 -15.20 -7.80 -28.73
CA GLN A 473 -15.81 -8.11 -30.01
C GLN A 473 -15.42 -9.52 -30.44
N GLY A 474 -16.36 -10.25 -31.04
CA GLY A 474 -16.12 -11.64 -31.48
C GLY A 474 -15.85 -12.64 -30.34
N GLY A 475 -16.07 -12.27 -29.07
CA GLY A 475 -15.80 -13.13 -27.92
C GLY A 475 -14.30 -13.28 -27.61
N ALA A 476 -13.48 -12.28 -27.95
CA ALA A 476 -12.06 -12.32 -27.65
C ALA A 476 -11.80 -12.41 -26.13
N VAL A 477 -10.82 -13.23 -25.75
CA VAL A 477 -10.42 -13.44 -24.35
C VAL A 477 -8.95 -13.06 -24.22
N TYR A 478 -8.64 -12.22 -23.24
CA TYR A 478 -7.26 -11.90 -22.90
C TYR A 478 -6.66 -12.99 -22.01
N ILE A 479 -5.55 -13.57 -22.46
CA ILE A 479 -4.73 -14.51 -21.68
C ILE A 479 -3.32 -13.91 -21.62
N PRO A 480 -2.76 -13.67 -20.42
CA PRO A 480 -1.45 -13.05 -20.29
C PRO A 480 -0.38 -13.94 -20.90
N SER A 481 0.60 -13.31 -21.55
CA SER A 481 1.75 -14.01 -22.08
C SER A 481 2.61 -14.57 -20.92
N LEU A 482 3.43 -15.59 -21.21
CA LEU A 482 4.40 -16.09 -20.24
C LEU A 482 5.39 -14.99 -19.81
N ASN A 483 5.72 -14.06 -20.71
CA ASN A 483 6.62 -12.95 -20.42
C ASN A 483 5.99 -11.97 -19.42
N GLU A 484 4.70 -11.68 -19.56
CA GLU A 484 3.96 -10.85 -18.60
C GLU A 484 4.00 -11.49 -17.20
N VAL A 485 3.73 -12.79 -17.11
CA VAL A 485 3.78 -13.55 -15.85
C VAL A 485 5.19 -13.55 -15.25
N VAL A 486 6.24 -13.76 -16.06
CA VAL A 486 7.63 -13.74 -15.57
C VAL A 486 7.99 -12.39 -14.97
N ILE A 487 7.61 -11.28 -15.60
CA ILE A 487 7.85 -9.94 -15.06
C ILE A 487 7.11 -9.74 -13.74
N THR A 488 5.81 -10.04 -13.69
CA THR A 488 4.99 -9.92 -12.46
C THR A 488 5.58 -10.75 -11.30
N VAL A 489 5.90 -12.02 -11.53
CA VAL A 489 6.49 -12.90 -10.50
C VAL A 489 7.87 -12.38 -10.07
N THR A 490 8.64 -11.81 -11.01
CA THR A 490 9.92 -11.17 -10.70
C THR A 490 9.75 -9.98 -9.78
N LEU A 491 8.81 -9.06 -10.05
CA LEU A 491 8.55 -7.90 -9.21
C LEU A 491 8.15 -8.32 -7.79
N VAL A 492 7.23 -9.29 -7.65
CA VAL A 492 6.83 -9.82 -6.33
C VAL A 492 8.03 -10.44 -5.61
N SER A 493 8.81 -11.27 -6.29
CA SER A 493 9.99 -11.92 -5.69
C SER A 493 11.06 -10.91 -5.26
N LEU A 494 11.26 -9.84 -6.05
CA LEU A 494 12.17 -8.75 -5.73
C LEU A 494 11.69 -8.03 -4.45
N GLY A 495 10.39 -7.75 -4.34
CA GLY A 495 9.77 -7.20 -3.14
C GLY A 495 10.07 -8.03 -1.89
N VAL A 496 9.82 -9.33 -1.96
CA VAL A 496 10.06 -10.26 -0.83
C VAL A 496 11.54 -10.29 -0.44
N VAL A 497 12.45 -10.38 -1.42
CA VAL A 497 13.89 -10.42 -1.14
C VAL A 497 14.38 -9.09 -0.55
N VAL A 498 13.97 -7.95 -1.12
CA VAL A 498 14.36 -6.63 -0.61
C VAL A 498 13.79 -6.40 0.79
N PHE A 499 12.55 -6.81 1.06
CA PHE A 499 11.97 -6.77 2.40
C PHE A 499 12.80 -7.60 3.39
N GLY A 500 13.15 -8.84 3.03
CA GLY A 500 13.99 -9.71 3.87
C GLY A 500 15.38 -9.12 4.15
N LEU A 501 16.00 -8.50 3.15
CA LEU A 501 17.28 -7.79 3.32
C LEU A 501 17.12 -6.57 4.24
N ALA A 502 16.08 -5.76 4.03
CA ALA A 502 15.78 -4.62 4.89
C ALA A 502 15.54 -5.06 6.35
N ALA A 503 14.78 -6.14 6.57
CA ALA A 503 14.55 -6.69 7.90
C ALA A 503 15.82 -7.21 8.59
N LYS A 504 16.81 -7.67 7.81
CA LYS A 504 18.11 -8.12 8.31
C LYS A 504 19.06 -6.95 8.64
N PHE A 505 19.06 -5.90 7.83
CA PHE A 505 20.05 -4.82 7.96
C PHE A 505 19.55 -3.58 8.70
N LEU A 506 18.25 -3.34 8.74
CA LEU A 506 17.63 -2.16 9.34
C LEU A 506 16.91 -2.49 10.66
N PRO A 507 16.81 -1.51 11.59
CA PRO A 507 16.12 -1.68 12.87
C PRO A 507 14.59 -1.60 12.69
N LEU A 508 13.99 -2.60 12.03
CA LEU A 508 12.54 -2.62 11.75
C LEU A 508 11.69 -3.09 12.93
N PHE A 509 12.18 -4.07 13.69
CA PHE A 509 11.44 -4.66 14.79
C PHE A 509 12.08 -4.24 16.11
N PRO A 510 11.30 -4.16 17.21
CA PRO A 510 11.85 -3.91 18.54
C PRO A 510 12.95 -4.92 18.87
N GLU A 511 14.03 -4.48 19.53
CA GLU A 511 15.06 -5.38 20.02
C GLU A 511 14.46 -6.35 21.05
N GLU A 512 14.78 -7.64 20.92
CA GLU A 512 14.47 -8.63 21.95
C GLU A 512 15.09 -8.14 23.27
N LYS A 513 14.24 -7.91 24.27
CA LYS A 513 14.72 -8.08 25.64
C LYS A 513 15.01 -9.57 25.77
N HIS A 514 16.27 -9.97 25.59
CA HIS A 514 16.73 -11.21 26.18
C HIS A 514 16.35 -11.14 27.65
N ALA A 515 15.31 -11.88 28.04
CA ALA A 515 15.10 -12.19 29.43
C ALA A 515 16.36 -12.96 29.82
N HIS A 516 17.29 -12.27 30.48
CA HIS A 516 18.31 -12.92 31.26
C HIS A 516 17.56 -13.79 32.26
N ALA A 517 17.55 -15.10 31.99
CA ALA A 517 17.25 -16.15 32.93
C ALA A 517 18.49 -17.03 33.00
#